data_AF-A0A7J4FMA8-F1
#
_entry.id   AF-A0A7J4FMA8-F1
#
_cell.length_a   1.000
_cell.length_b   1.000
_cell.length_c   1.000
_cell.angle_alpha   90.00
_cell.angle_beta   90.00
_cell.angle_gamma   90.00
#
_symmetry.space_group_name_H-M   'P 1'
#
loop_
_entity.id
_entity.type
_entity.pdbx_description
1 polymer ?
#
loop_
_entity_poly.entity_id
_entity_poly.type
_entity_poly.pdbx_seq_one_letter_code
_entity_poly.pdbx_strand_id
1 'polypeptide(L)'
;MNDYKPKIKAVTLDLWETLLLEWDGANEQRTLIRCRNLARALSKFGVQISIDQLISALKAMSPWLLSVWEKNREVTHLDQIRFIVEAATDGSVSLKEEWLNELSSAYVSATF
;
A
#
# COMPACT_ATOMS: atom_id res chain seq x y z
N MET A 1 38.49 -25.17 7.26
CA MET A 1 37.33 -24.80 6.43
C MET A 1 36.55 -23.74 7.19
N ASN A 2 36.41 -22.54 6.64
CA ASN A 2 35.76 -21.42 7.32
C ASN A 2 34.25 -21.68 7.33
N ASP A 3 33.71 -22.02 8.50
CA ASP A 3 32.29 -22.35 8.72
C ASP A 3 31.45 -21.06 8.87
N TYR A 4 31.57 -20.16 7.89
CA TYR A 4 30.88 -18.88 7.90
C TYR A 4 29.42 -19.08 7.51
N LYS A 5 28.62 -19.61 8.44
CA LYS A 5 27.17 -19.70 8.25
C LYS A 5 26.57 -18.30 8.30
N PRO A 6 25.80 -17.87 7.29
CA PRO A 6 25.14 -16.58 7.32
C PRO A 6 24.19 -16.54 8.52
N LYS A 7 24.40 -15.56 9.41
CA LYS A 7 23.56 -15.35 10.57
C LYS A 7 22.27 -14.68 10.09
N ILE A 8 21.23 -15.47 9.85
CA ILE A 8 19.90 -14.96 9.47
C ILE A 8 19.43 -14.02 10.60
N LYS A 9 19.19 -12.75 10.27
CA LYS A 9 18.78 -11.72 11.24
C LYS A 9 17.27 -11.62 11.40
N ALA A 10 16.53 -11.83 10.32
CA ALA A 10 15.08 -11.83 10.29
C ALA A 10 14.59 -12.67 9.10
N VAL A 11 13.38 -13.21 9.25
CA VAL A 11 12.64 -13.88 8.17
C VAL A 11 11.24 -13.28 8.19
N THR A 12 10.81 -12.72 7.05
CA THR A 12 9.42 -12.36 6.80
C THR A 12 8.79 -13.48 5.98
N LEU A 13 7.63 -13.95 6.43
CA LEU A 13 6.83 -14.94 5.72
C LEU A 13 5.62 -14.23 5.14
N ASP A 14 5.47 -14.31 3.82
CA ASP A 14 4.18 -14.01 3.20
C ASP A 14 3.30 -15.25 3.32
N LEU A 15 2.26 -15.16 4.14
CA LEU A 15 1.33 -16.27 4.38
C LEU A 15 0.22 -16.31 3.31
N TRP A 16 0.03 -15.21 2.58
CA TRP A 16 -0.79 -15.20 1.37
C TRP A 16 0.00 -15.88 0.25
N GLU A 17 -0.68 -16.65 -0.59
CA GLU A 17 -0.09 -17.58 -1.59
C GLU A 17 0.69 -18.78 -1.02
N THR A 18 1.24 -18.70 0.21
CA THR A 18 1.94 -19.84 0.86
C THR A 18 0.98 -20.78 1.60
N LEU A 19 -0.06 -20.28 2.26
CA LEU A 19 -1.10 -21.10 2.94
C LEU A 19 -2.47 -21.01 2.28
N LEU A 20 -2.75 -19.90 1.60
CA LEU A 20 -3.99 -19.64 0.91
C LEU A 20 -3.71 -19.66 -0.59
N LEU A 21 -4.17 -20.72 -1.28
CA LEU A 21 -4.21 -20.76 -2.74
C LEU A 21 -5.17 -19.65 -3.20
N GLU A 22 -4.59 -18.54 -3.62
CA GLU A 22 -5.34 -17.49 -4.28
C GLU A 22 -5.78 -17.97 -5.65
N TRP A 23 -7.00 -17.59 -6.04
CA TRP A 23 -7.38 -17.72 -7.44
C TRP A 23 -6.58 -16.71 -8.27
N ASP A 24 -6.01 -17.14 -9.40
CA ASP A 24 -5.36 -16.25 -10.38
C ASP A 24 -6.19 -14.96 -10.57
N GLY A 25 -5.56 -13.81 -10.34
CA GLY A 25 -6.21 -12.50 -10.45
C GLY A 25 -6.74 -11.90 -9.14
N ALA A 26 -6.75 -12.64 -8.02
CA ALA A 26 -7.30 -12.16 -6.75
C ALA A 26 -6.53 -10.95 -6.20
N ASN A 27 -5.22 -10.91 -6.36
CA ASN A 27 -4.38 -9.79 -5.94
C ASN A 27 -4.64 -8.53 -6.79
N GLU A 28 -4.77 -8.67 -8.11
CA GLU A 28 -5.16 -7.57 -9.00
C GLU A 28 -6.55 -7.04 -8.65
N GLN A 29 -7.50 -7.93 -8.35
CA GLN A 29 -8.85 -7.53 -7.91
C GLN A 29 -8.82 -6.75 -6.60
N ARG A 30 -8.06 -7.20 -5.59
CA ARG A 30 -7.91 -6.45 -4.33
C ARG A 30 -7.27 -5.09 -4.56
N THR A 31 -6.21 -5.03 -5.36
CA THR A 31 -5.58 -3.76 -5.76
C THR A 31 -6.61 -2.82 -6.38
N LEU A 32 -7.41 -3.30 -7.32
CA LEU A 32 -8.45 -2.51 -7.98
C LEU A 32 -9.53 -2.03 -7.00
N ILE A 33 -9.98 -2.88 -6.07
CA ILE A 33 -10.96 -2.52 -5.03
C ILE A 33 -10.39 -1.41 -4.14
N ARG A 34 -9.15 -1.58 -3.63
CA ARG A 34 -8.48 -0.56 -2.79
C ARG A 34 -8.40 0.79 -3.52
N CYS A 35 -7.95 0.79 -4.77
CA CYS A 35 -7.83 2.01 -5.55
C CYS A 35 -9.18 2.66 -5.84
N ARG A 36 -10.23 1.88 -6.14
CA ARG A 36 -11.60 2.39 -6.33
C ARG A 36 -12.16 3.02 -5.05
N ASN A 37 -11.98 2.36 -3.92
CA ASN A 37 -12.46 2.84 -2.63
C ASN A 37 -11.73 4.13 -2.22
N LEU A 38 -10.41 4.18 -2.40
CA LEU A 38 -9.63 5.39 -2.19
C LEU A 38 -10.08 6.54 -3.10
N ALA A 39 -10.23 6.30 -4.41
CA ALA A 39 -10.70 7.33 -5.33
C ALA A 39 -12.07 7.89 -4.90
N ARG A 40 -12.99 7.00 -4.50
CA ARG A 40 -14.31 7.41 -4.01
C ARG A 40 -14.20 8.24 -2.72
N ALA A 41 -13.40 7.80 -1.75
CA ALA A 41 -13.22 8.53 -0.49
C ALA A 41 -12.58 9.91 -0.74
N LEU A 42 -11.53 9.98 -1.55
CA LEU A 42 -10.86 11.23 -1.92
C LEU A 42 -11.81 12.21 -2.65
N SER A 43 -12.70 11.70 -3.50
CA SER A 43 -13.66 12.54 -4.22
C SER A 43 -14.61 13.31 -3.30
N LYS A 44 -14.92 12.76 -2.11
CA LYS A 44 -15.73 13.44 -1.08
C LYS A 44 -15.01 14.66 -0.49
N PHE A 45 -13.68 14.67 -0.54
CA PHE A 45 -12.83 15.78 -0.12
C PHE A 45 -12.46 16.73 -1.27
N GLY A 46 -13.07 16.56 -2.45
CA GLY A 46 -12.81 17.39 -3.63
C GLY A 46 -11.54 17.01 -4.40
N VAL A 47 -10.89 15.90 -4.04
CA VAL A 47 -9.66 15.42 -4.68
C VAL A 47 -10.02 14.38 -5.73
N GLN A 48 -9.87 14.73 -7.00
CA GLN A 48 -10.16 13.85 -8.13
C GLN A 48 -8.86 13.20 -8.62
N ILE A 49 -8.72 11.90 -8.38
CA ILE A 49 -7.58 11.09 -8.84
C ILE A 49 -8.15 9.90 -9.59
N SER A 50 -7.59 9.59 -10.76
CA SER A 50 -8.02 8.43 -11.53
C SER A 50 -7.59 7.13 -10.84
N ILE A 51 -8.34 6.05 -11.08
CA ILE A 51 -7.98 4.73 -10.56
C ILE A 51 -6.59 4.31 -11.07
N ASP A 52 -6.26 4.61 -12.33
CA ASP A 52 -4.97 4.28 -12.94
C ASP A 52 -3.79 5.02 -12.29
N GLN A 53 -3.99 6.28 -11.89
CA GLN A 53 -3.00 7.04 -11.11
C GLN A 53 -2.76 6.38 -9.75
N LEU A 54 -3.82 5.98 -9.05
CA LEU A 54 -3.69 5.28 -7.76
C LEU A 54 -3.03 3.91 -7.90
N ILE A 55 -3.34 3.15 -8.95
CA ILE A 55 -2.68 1.87 -9.23
C ILE A 55 -1.19 2.10 -9.50
N SER A 56 -0.85 3.12 -10.28
CA SER A 56 0.54 3.47 -10.58
C SER A 56 1.31 3.87 -9.33
N ALA A 57 0.70 4.70 -8.48
CA ALA A 57 1.27 5.09 -7.18
C ALA A 57 1.46 3.90 -6.24
N LEU A 58 0.50 2.96 -6.19
CA LEU A 58 0.62 1.74 -5.39
C LEU A 58 1.79 0.87 -5.88
N LYS A 59 1.95 0.70 -7.20
CA LYS A 59 3.09 -0.04 -7.78
C LYS A 59 4.43 0.66 -7.52
N ALA A 60 4.45 2.00 -7.52
CA ALA A 60 5.63 2.79 -7.23
C ALA A 60 6.06 2.74 -5.75
N MET A 61 5.24 2.15 -4.87
CA MET A 61 5.52 2.05 -3.44
C MET A 61 6.58 1.00 -3.10
N SER A 62 6.76 -0.04 -3.92
CA SER A 62 7.66 -1.16 -3.59
C SER A 62 9.11 -0.73 -3.28
N PRO A 63 9.77 0.14 -4.07
CA PRO A 63 11.11 0.61 -3.74
C PRO A 63 11.18 1.39 -2.42
N TRP A 64 10.14 2.17 -2.11
CA TRP A 64 10.06 2.91 -0.86
C TRP A 64 9.92 1.96 0.34
N LEU A 65 9.05 0.95 0.26
CA LEU A 65 8.88 -0.07 1.31
C LEU A 65 10.21 -0.78 1.61
N LEU A 66 10.93 -1.19 0.58
CA LEU A 66 12.26 -1.81 0.72
C LEU A 66 13.20 -0.90 1.50
N SER A 67 13.26 0.39 1.18
CA SER A 67 14.12 1.36 1.87
C SER A 67 13.75 1.58 3.36
N VAL A 68 12.48 1.38 3.72
CA VAL A 68 12.03 1.46 5.11
C VAL A 68 12.39 0.18 5.87
N TRP A 69 12.15 -0.98 5.26
CA TRP A 69 12.44 -2.28 5.86
C TRP A 69 13.94 -2.54 6.05
N GLU A 70 14.80 -2.05 5.16
CA GLU A 70 16.26 -2.09 5.34
C GLU A 70 16.72 -1.41 6.64
N LYS A 71 15.93 -0.46 7.16
CA LYS A 71 16.18 0.26 8.41
C LYS A 71 15.51 -0.39 9.61
N ASN A 72 14.96 -1.60 9.47
CA ASN A 72 14.15 -2.32 10.48
C ASN A 72 13.00 -1.47 11.03
N ARG A 73 12.34 -0.69 10.16
CA ARG A 73 11.16 0.10 10.51
C ARG A 73 9.91 -0.53 9.91
N GLU A 74 8.79 -0.35 10.59
CA GLU A 74 7.49 -0.76 10.11
C GLU A 74 6.81 0.35 9.31
N VAL A 75 5.92 -0.04 8.40
CA VAL A 75 5.12 0.88 7.59
C VAL A 75 3.65 0.63 7.93
N THR A 76 2.97 1.64 8.46
CA THR A 76 1.55 1.53 8.76
C THR A 76 0.72 1.71 7.48
N HIS A 77 -0.54 1.25 7.48
CA HIS A 77 -1.44 1.53 6.36
C HIS A 77 -1.69 3.04 6.16
N LEU A 78 -1.58 3.85 7.22
CA LEU A 78 -1.65 5.31 7.10
C LEU A 78 -0.44 5.90 6.37
N ASP A 79 0.76 5.37 6.62
CA ASP A 79 1.97 5.75 5.88
C ASP A 79 1.84 5.38 4.40
N GLN A 80 1.25 4.21 4.10
CA GLN A 80 0.96 3.79 2.73
C GLN A 80 -0.03 4.74 2.05
N ILE A 81 -1.12 5.13 2.73
CA ILE A 81 -2.10 6.09 2.18
C ILE A 81 -1.43 7.44 1.90
N ARG A 82 -0.60 7.93 2.82
CA ARG A 82 0.15 9.17 2.64
C ARG A 82 1.05 9.11 1.41
N PHE A 83 1.83 8.03 1.28
CA PHE A 83 2.67 7.79 0.11
C PHE A 83 1.85 7.76 -1.19
N ILE A 84 0.74 7.02 -1.23
CA ILE A 84 -0.09 6.88 -2.44
C ILE A 84 -0.62 8.24 -2.88
N VAL A 85 -1.17 9.04 -1.95
CA VAL A 85 -1.74 10.34 -2.29
C VAL A 85 -0.66 11.30 -2.74
N GLU A 86 0.48 11.34 -2.06
CA GLU A 86 1.62 12.16 -2.46
C GLU A 86 2.10 11.78 -3.87
N ALA A 87 2.33 10.49 -4.13
CA ALA A 87 2.80 9.99 -5.42
C ALA A 87 1.76 10.14 -6.55
N ALA A 88 0.46 9.99 -6.27
CA ALA A 88 -0.59 10.11 -7.28
C ALA A 88 -0.93 11.56 -7.63
N THR A 89 -0.54 12.52 -6.79
CA THR A 89 -0.83 13.96 -6.98
C THR A 89 0.42 14.80 -7.23
N ASP A 90 1.58 14.16 -7.37
CA ASP A 90 2.88 14.83 -7.45
C ASP A 90 3.09 15.85 -6.31
N GLY A 91 2.59 15.52 -5.11
CA GLY A 91 2.65 16.37 -3.92
C GLY A 91 1.72 17.60 -3.93
N SER A 92 0.86 17.76 -4.93
CA SER A 92 -0.06 18.90 -5.01
C SER A 92 -1.19 18.87 -3.97
N VAL A 93 -1.48 17.69 -3.38
CA VAL A 93 -2.48 17.52 -2.34
C VAL A 93 -1.82 17.22 -1.01
N SER A 94 -2.06 18.08 -0.01
CA SER A 94 -1.69 17.82 1.38
C SER A 94 -2.84 17.11 2.10
N LEU A 95 -2.58 15.90 2.60
CA LEU A 95 -3.55 15.14 3.38
C LEU A 95 -3.80 15.80 4.74
N LYS A 96 -5.08 16.06 5.03
CA LYS A 96 -5.49 16.51 6.36
C LYS A 96 -5.75 15.31 7.27
N GLU A 97 -5.39 15.45 8.55
CA GLU A 97 -5.62 14.42 9.58
C GLU A 97 -7.10 13.99 9.66
N GLU A 98 -8.02 14.94 9.46
CA GLU A 98 -9.47 14.69 9.46
C GLU A 98 -9.93 13.71 8.36
N TRP A 99 -9.16 13.52 7.28
CA TRP A 99 -9.48 12.59 6.19
C TRP A 99 -9.00 11.18 6.47
N LEU A 100 -8.01 11.00 7.35
CA LEU A 100 -7.29 9.73 7.51
C LEU A 100 -8.18 8.59 7.98
N ASN A 101 -9.19 8.84 8.82
CA ASN A 101 -10.11 7.79 9.27
C ASN A 101 -10.93 7.22 8.11
N GLU A 102 -11.46 8.10 7.26
CA GLU A 102 -12.27 7.67 6.11
C GLU A 102 -11.41 7.00 5.03
N LEU A 103 -10.22 7.54 4.78
CA LEU A 103 -9.26 6.95 3.85
C LEU A 103 -8.73 5.60 4.34
N SER A 104 -8.47 5.46 5.65
CA SER A 104 -8.08 4.20 6.28
C SER A 104 -9.17 3.15 6.08
N SER A 105 -10.41 3.48 6.42
CA SER A 105 -11.56 2.59 6.24
C SER A 105 -11.73 2.15 4.78
N ALA A 106 -11.59 3.09 3.84
CA ALA A 106 -11.67 2.80 2.41
C ALA A 106 -10.53 1.89 1.92
N TYR A 107 -9.31 2.11 2.41
CA TYR A 107 -8.11 1.38 1.99
C TYR A 107 -8.07 -0.07 2.49
N VAL A 108 -8.56 -0.33 3.71
CA VAL A 108 -8.57 -1.69 4.29
C VAL A 108 -9.81 -2.50 3.90
N SER A 109 -10.86 -1.85 3.39
CA SER A 109 -12.08 -2.53 2.96
C SER A 109 -11.82 -3.50 1.82
N ALA A 110 -12.19 -4.76 2.02
CA ALA A 110 -12.16 -5.81 0.99
C ALA A 110 -13.39 -5.77 0.06
N THR A 111 -14.33 -4.86 0.29
CA THR A 111 -15.60 -4.76 -0.43
C THR A 111 -15.85 -3.35 -0.97
N PHE A 112 -16.69 -3.28 -2.02
CA PHE A 112 -17.11 -2.04 -2.67
C PHE A 112 -18.05 -1.19 -1.82
#